data_AF-A0A916WQH3-F1
#
_entry.id   AF-A0A916WQH3-F1
#
_cell.length_a   1.000
_cell.length_b   1.000
_cell.length_c   1.000
_cell.angle_alpha   90.00
_cell.angle_beta   90.00
_cell.angle_gamma   90.00
#
_symmetry.space_group_name_H-M   'P 1'
#
loop_
_entity.id
_entity.type
_entity.pdbx_description
1 polymer ?
#
loop_
_entity_poly.entity_id
_entity_poly.type
_entity_poly.pdbx_seq_one_letter_code
_entity_poly.pdbx_strand_id
1 'polypeptide(L)'
;MSSGRVGLVTPPVGCVLVALLMIVLDWLGVLTITLAAATCAGTGLSAASDLVTGATYTVLERPTPAGCRVVLRESSFLMSADGQAYEVEPLGIGHRVASWQVDDGYRPISHGTYELSWSRDRGSLHVDGAPQDPVVSGAGPHELSC
;
A
#
# COMPACT_ATOMS: atom_id res chain seq x y z
N MET A 1 64.04 39.51 8.58
CA MET A 1 62.99 38.49 8.40
C MET A 1 61.77 38.92 9.18
N SER A 2 60.74 39.45 8.51
CA SER A 2 59.50 39.90 9.16
C SER A 2 58.57 38.70 9.34
N SER A 3 58.30 38.34 10.59
CA SER A 3 57.39 37.26 10.96
C SER A 3 55.95 37.77 10.89
N GLY A 4 55.25 37.49 9.79
CA GLY A 4 53.83 37.77 9.64
C GLY A 4 53.00 36.77 10.44
N ARG A 5 52.42 37.22 11.57
CA ARG A 5 51.40 36.45 12.28
C ARG A 5 50.09 36.52 11.49
N VAL A 6 49.67 35.40 10.92
CA VAL A 6 48.34 35.22 10.35
C VAL A 6 47.35 35.13 11.51
N GLY A 7 46.61 36.22 11.75
CA GLY A 7 45.53 36.25 12.74
C GLY A 7 44.34 35.44 12.23
N LEU A 8 43.92 34.44 12.98
CA LEU A 8 42.72 33.65 12.69
C LEU A 8 41.49 34.54 12.92
N VAL A 9 40.86 35.01 11.84
CA VAL A 9 39.60 35.77 11.92
C VAL A 9 38.47 34.77 12.15
N THR A 10 37.90 34.75 13.35
CA THR A 10 36.69 33.98 13.64
C THR A 10 35.47 34.65 13.00
N PRO A 11 34.62 33.91 12.25
CA PRO A 11 33.43 34.49 11.65
C PRO A 11 32.44 34.94 12.73
N PRO A 12 31.66 36.01 12.49
CA PRO A 12 30.63 36.44 13.43
C PRO A 12 29.60 35.32 13.60
N VAL A 13 29.17 35.09 14.85
CA VAL A 13 28.25 34.00 15.24
C VAL A 13 26.98 33.97 14.37
N GLY A 14 26.49 35.14 13.92
CA GLY A 14 25.35 35.24 13.02
C GLY A 14 25.57 34.61 11.63
N CYS A 15 26.77 34.72 11.04
CA CYS A 15 27.07 34.07 9.76
C CYS A 15 27.11 32.54 9.88
N VAL A 16 27.60 32.03 11.00
CA VAL A 16 27.64 30.58 11.26
C VAL A 16 26.22 30.03 11.41
N LEU A 17 25.35 30.73 12.15
CA LEU A 17 23.96 30.32 12.34
C LEU A 17 23.17 30.31 11.02
N VAL A 18 23.34 31.34 10.18
CA VAL A 18 22.68 31.42 8.87
C VAL A 18 23.18 30.32 7.92
N ALA A 19 24.50 30.05 7.89
CA ALA A 19 25.05 28.97 7.08
C ALA A 19 24.54 27.59 7.51
N LEU A 20 24.51 27.30 8.82
CA LEU A 20 23.95 26.05 9.35
C LEU A 20 22.46 25.92 9.03
N LEU A 21 21.69 27.00 9.16
CA LEU A 21 20.27 27.00 8.79
C LEU A 21 20.07 26.72 7.29
N MET A 22 20.85 27.36 6.41
CA MET A 22 20.78 27.10 4.97
C MET A 22 21.13 25.65 4.63
N ILE A 23 22.17 25.10 5.27
CA ILE A 23 22.55 23.69 5.14
C ILE A 23 21.37 22.81 5.56
N VAL A 24 20.81 23.01 6.75
CA VAL A 24 19.67 22.21 7.25
C VAL A 24 18.47 22.28 6.31
N LEU A 25 18.15 23.45 5.76
CA LEU A 25 17.06 23.61 4.79
C LEU A 25 17.33 22.88 3.47
N ASP A 26 18.58 22.89 2.99
CA ASP A 26 18.98 22.15 1.79
C ASP A 26 18.88 20.63 2.00
N TRP A 27 19.36 20.11 3.13
CA TRP A 27 19.19 18.70 3.51
C TRP A 27 17.71 18.31 3.62
N LEU A 28 16.86 19.18 4.17
CA LEU A 28 15.42 18.94 4.22
C LEU A 28 14.79 18.92 2.82
N GLY A 29 15.25 19.80 1.91
CA GLY A 29 14.85 19.80 0.51
C GLY A 29 15.23 18.51 -0.22
N VAL A 30 16.48 18.08 -0.08
CA VAL A 30 16.97 16.82 -0.67
C VAL A 30 16.20 15.61 -0.10
N LEU A 31 15.95 15.58 1.21
CA LEU A 31 15.18 14.52 1.86
C LEU A 31 13.74 14.46 1.32
N THR A 32 13.05 15.60 1.25
CA THR A 32 11.67 15.64 0.76
C THR A 32 11.57 15.21 -0.70
N ILE A 33 12.48 15.66 -1.56
CA ILE A 33 12.54 15.25 -2.97
C ILE A 33 12.80 13.74 -3.11
N THR A 34 13.75 13.20 -2.35
CA THR A 34 14.07 11.77 -2.41
C THR A 34 12.90 10.91 -1.92
N LEU A 35 12.20 11.30 -0.85
CA LEU A 35 10.99 10.61 -0.40
C LEU A 35 9.86 10.67 -1.43
N ALA A 36 9.63 11.83 -2.03
CA ALA A 36 8.62 12.00 -3.07
C ALA A 36 8.94 11.11 -4.29
N ALA A 37 10.18 11.14 -4.77
CA ALA A 37 10.64 10.31 -5.89
C ALA A 37 10.50 8.81 -5.59
N ALA A 38 10.90 8.37 -4.39
CA ALA A 38 10.74 6.99 -3.96
C ALA A 38 9.26 6.56 -3.91
N THR A 39 8.38 7.44 -3.43
CA THR A 39 6.93 7.20 -3.39
C THR A 39 6.37 7.06 -4.80
N CYS A 40 6.68 8.01 -5.70
CA CYS A 40 6.24 7.94 -7.09
C CYS A 40 6.75 6.69 -7.81
N ALA A 41 8.02 6.33 -7.63
CA ALA A 41 8.60 5.13 -8.20
C ALA A 41 7.92 3.87 -7.65
N GLY A 42 7.67 3.81 -6.34
CA GLY A 42 6.95 2.72 -5.69
C GLY A 42 5.55 2.53 -6.27
N THR A 43 4.75 3.60 -6.34
CA THR A 43 3.40 3.55 -6.92
C THR A 43 3.42 3.17 -8.40
N GLY A 44 4.37 3.69 -9.17
CA GLY A 44 4.53 3.35 -10.59
C GLY A 44 4.87 1.88 -10.81
N LEU A 45 5.77 1.33 -10.00
CA LEU A 45 6.12 -0.09 -10.02
C LEU A 45 4.93 -0.98 -9.63
N SER A 46 4.16 -0.59 -8.61
CA SER A 46 2.93 -1.30 -8.24
C SER A 46 1.91 -1.31 -9.38
N ALA A 47 1.65 -0.17 -10.02
CA ALA A 47 0.74 -0.10 -11.16
C ALA A 47 1.21 -0.95 -12.35
N ALA A 48 2.52 -0.95 -12.64
CA ALA A 48 3.08 -1.84 -13.66
C ALA A 48 2.92 -3.32 -13.31
N SER A 49 3.08 -3.69 -12.04
CA SER A 49 2.88 -5.05 -11.57
C SER A 49 1.41 -5.50 -11.70
N ASP A 50 0.46 -4.61 -11.41
CA ASP A 50 -0.97 -4.85 -11.62
C ASP A 50 -1.26 -5.14 -13.10
N LEU A 51 -0.65 -4.39 -14.01
CA LEU A 51 -0.83 -4.62 -15.44
C LEU A 51 -0.25 -5.97 -15.89
N VAL A 52 0.96 -6.31 -15.45
CA VAL A 52 1.64 -7.57 -15.81
C VAL A 52 0.89 -8.79 -15.27
N THR A 53 0.36 -8.69 -14.05
CA THR A 53 -0.40 -9.77 -13.39
C THR A 53 -1.90 -9.73 -13.69
N GLY A 54 -2.33 -8.79 -14.54
CA GLY A 54 -3.72 -8.59 -14.94
C GLY A 54 -4.66 -8.40 -13.75
N ALA A 55 -4.31 -7.54 -12.79
CA ALA A 55 -5.08 -7.37 -11.57
C ALA A 55 -6.51 -6.87 -11.83
N THR A 56 -7.48 -7.43 -11.11
CA THR A 56 -8.90 -7.05 -11.13
C THR A 56 -9.32 -6.54 -9.77
N TYR A 57 -10.19 -5.52 -9.76
CA TYR A 57 -10.70 -4.90 -8.54
C TYR A 57 -12.22 -4.99 -8.53
N THR A 58 -12.77 -5.59 -7.48
CA THR A 58 -14.21 -5.77 -7.29
C THR A 58 -14.63 -5.07 -6.01
N VAL A 59 -15.59 -4.16 -6.10
CA VAL A 59 -16.21 -3.55 -4.92
C VAL A 59 -17.37 -4.44 -4.50
N LEU A 60 -17.34 -4.92 -3.27
CA LEU A 60 -18.49 -5.62 -2.69
C LEU A 60 -19.54 -4.58 -2.31
N GLU A 61 -20.69 -4.61 -3.00
CA GLU A 61 -21.79 -3.72 -2.70
C GLU A 61 -22.43 -4.09 -1.36
N ARG A 62 -22.23 -3.21 -0.38
CA ARG A 62 -23.06 -3.13 0.82
C ARG A 62 -23.41 -1.65 1.05
N PRO A 63 -24.68 -1.29 1.24
CA PRO A 63 -25.04 0.01 1.78
C PRO A 63 -24.78 0.00 3.30
N THR A 64 -23.54 0.24 3.73
CA THR A 64 -23.27 0.54 5.14
C THR A 64 -23.72 1.98 5.43
N PRO A 65 -24.38 2.26 6.58
CA PRO A 65 -24.74 3.63 6.96
C PRO A 65 -23.53 4.58 7.08
N ALA A 66 -22.35 4.02 7.36
CA ALA A 66 -21.11 4.74 7.58
C ALA A 66 -20.30 5.00 6.29
N GLY A 67 -20.69 4.45 5.13
CA GLY A 67 -19.96 4.64 3.87
C GLY A 67 -18.69 3.79 3.71
N CYS A 68 -18.47 2.80 4.58
CA CYS A 68 -17.41 1.79 4.46
C CYS A 68 -17.68 0.87 3.26
N ARG A 69 -16.65 0.59 2.46
CA ARG A 69 -16.71 -0.31 1.30
C ARG A 69 -15.65 -1.38 1.42
N VAL A 70 -15.98 -2.61 1.01
CA VAL A 70 -14.95 -3.65 0.87
C VAL A 70 -14.54 -3.76 -0.59
N VAL A 71 -13.24 -3.63 -0.83
CA VAL A 71 -12.63 -3.75 -2.15
C VAL A 71 -11.76 -4.98 -2.17
N LEU A 72 -12.05 -5.87 -3.11
CA LEU A 72 -11.29 -7.08 -3.36
C LEU A 72 -10.37 -6.83 -4.55
N ARG A 73 -9.10 -7.18 -4.43
CA ARG A 73 -8.12 -7.17 -5.52
C ARG A 73 -7.68 -8.61 -5.77
N GLU A 74 -7.76 -9.07 -7.02
CA GLU A 74 -7.18 -10.34 -7.44
C GLU A 74 -6.15 -10.11 -8.56
N SER A 75 -5.12 -10.93 -8.62
CA SER A 75 -4.13 -10.95 -9.71
C SER A 75 -3.73 -12.39 -10.01
N SER A 76 -3.32 -12.69 -11.25
CA SER A 76 -2.89 -14.04 -11.63
C SER A 76 -1.75 -13.98 -12.65
N PHE A 77 -0.67 -14.70 -12.39
CA PHE A 77 0.52 -14.76 -13.23
C PHE A 77 1.20 -16.13 -13.10
N LEU A 78 1.52 -16.76 -14.24
CA LEU A 78 2.19 -18.07 -14.30
C LEU A 78 1.55 -19.14 -13.40
N MET A 79 0.23 -19.26 -13.45
CA MET A 79 -0.56 -20.19 -12.62
C MET A 79 -0.53 -19.90 -11.12
N SER A 80 0.04 -18.79 -10.65
CA SER A 80 -0.15 -18.33 -9.29
C SER A 80 -1.17 -17.20 -9.29
N ALA A 81 -2.14 -17.24 -8.40
CA ALA A 81 -3.02 -16.11 -8.18
C ALA A 81 -3.02 -15.68 -6.72
N ASP A 82 -3.09 -14.38 -6.53
CA ASP A 82 -3.16 -13.73 -5.24
C ASP A 82 -4.46 -12.95 -5.17
N GLY A 83 -5.07 -12.91 -3.99
CA GLY A 83 -6.14 -11.97 -3.72
C GLY A 83 -6.08 -11.37 -2.34
N GLN A 84 -6.67 -10.18 -2.22
CA GLN A 84 -6.61 -9.34 -1.04
C GLN A 84 -7.95 -8.63 -0.84
N ALA A 85 -8.38 -8.48 0.41
CA ALA A 85 -9.55 -7.68 0.76
C ALA A 85 -9.12 -6.44 1.54
N TYR A 86 -9.73 -5.31 1.20
CA TYR A 86 -9.50 -4.02 1.83
C TYR A 86 -10.80 -3.43 2.33
N GLU A 87 -10.81 -2.98 3.58
CA GLU A 87 -11.84 -2.10 4.11
C GLU A 87 -11.47 -0.67 3.81
N VAL A 88 -12.31 0.00 3.02
CA VAL A 88 -12.10 1.35 2.55
C VAL A 88 -13.05 2.27 3.30
N GLU A 89 -12.45 3.13 4.14
CA GLU A 89 -13.17 4.16 4.87
C GLU A 89 -13.72 5.26 3.93
N PRO A 90 -14.65 6.12 4.38
CA PRO A 90 -15.22 7.18 3.54
C PRO A 90 -14.22 8.14 2.89
N LEU A 91 -13.03 8.30 3.49
CA LEU A 91 -11.93 9.11 2.94
C LEU A 91 -11.16 8.41 1.80
N GLY A 92 -11.48 7.15 1.50
CA GLY A 92 -10.83 6.36 0.46
C GLY A 92 -9.55 5.64 0.90
N ILE A 93 -9.24 5.63 2.21
CA ILE A 93 -8.09 4.93 2.77
C ILE A 93 -8.47 3.46 2.98
N GLY A 94 -7.75 2.55 2.32
CA GLY A 94 -7.97 1.11 2.39
C GLY A 94 -7.04 0.41 3.38
N HIS A 95 -7.60 -0.34 4.31
CA HIS A 95 -6.88 -1.22 5.23
C HIS A 95 -7.04 -2.67 4.79
N ARG A 96 -5.93 -3.38 4.57
CA ARG A 96 -5.99 -4.80 4.21
C ARG A 96 -6.43 -5.64 5.41
N VAL A 97 -7.47 -6.43 5.21
CA VAL A 97 -8.07 -7.29 6.25
C VAL A 97 -7.99 -8.78 5.90
N ALA A 98 -7.81 -9.12 4.62
CA ALA A 98 -7.64 -10.50 4.19
C ALA A 98 -6.62 -10.60 3.05
N SER A 99 -6.03 -11.79 2.92
CA SER A 99 -5.23 -12.20 1.77
C SER A 99 -5.36 -13.70 1.55
N TRP A 100 -5.39 -14.13 0.29
CA TRP A 100 -5.39 -15.54 -0.11
C TRP A 100 -4.49 -15.77 -1.32
N GLN A 101 -4.08 -17.01 -1.51
CA GLN A 101 -3.29 -17.47 -2.66
C GLN A 101 -3.83 -18.79 -3.20
N VAL A 102 -3.70 -18.97 -4.51
CA VAL A 102 -3.94 -20.22 -5.25
C VAL A 102 -2.76 -20.51 -6.18
N ASP A 103 -2.56 -21.76 -6.55
CA ASP A 103 -1.44 -22.26 -7.36
C ASP A 103 -1.86 -22.85 -8.72
N ASP A 104 -3.09 -22.57 -9.15
CA ASP A 104 -3.65 -22.92 -10.46
C ASP A 104 -4.01 -21.69 -11.33
N GLY A 105 -3.79 -20.49 -10.80
CA GLY A 105 -4.09 -19.22 -11.44
C GLY A 105 -5.56 -18.84 -11.41
N TYR A 106 -6.40 -19.62 -10.73
CA TYR A 106 -7.83 -19.39 -10.59
C TYR A 106 -8.11 -18.13 -9.76
N ARG A 107 -9.26 -17.49 -9.99
CA ARG A 107 -9.59 -16.20 -9.38
C ARG A 107 -10.94 -16.28 -8.68
N PRO A 108 -10.97 -16.71 -7.41
CA PRO A 108 -12.22 -17.00 -6.70
C PRO A 108 -13.25 -15.87 -6.74
N ILE A 109 -12.84 -14.62 -6.58
CA ILE A 109 -13.77 -13.49 -6.58
C ILE A 109 -14.33 -13.27 -7.98
N SER A 110 -13.46 -13.29 -8.98
CA SER A 110 -13.82 -13.12 -10.39
C SER A 110 -14.73 -14.24 -10.91
N HIS A 111 -14.63 -15.44 -10.32
CA HIS A 111 -15.44 -16.61 -10.67
C HIS A 111 -16.62 -16.87 -9.71
N GLY A 112 -16.77 -16.07 -8.65
CA GLY A 112 -17.88 -16.18 -7.71
C GLY A 112 -17.80 -17.37 -6.74
N THR A 113 -16.62 -17.97 -6.54
CA THR A 113 -16.41 -19.01 -5.52
C THR A 113 -15.93 -18.41 -4.20
N TYR A 114 -16.79 -17.54 -3.69
CA TYR A 114 -16.66 -16.96 -2.36
C TYR A 114 -18.04 -16.85 -1.73
N GLU A 115 -18.09 -16.92 -0.42
CA GLU A 115 -19.31 -16.62 0.34
C GLU A 115 -19.11 -15.32 1.11
N LEU A 116 -20.10 -14.44 1.03
CA LEU A 116 -20.12 -13.20 1.78
C LEU A 116 -21.38 -13.16 2.63
N SER A 117 -21.18 -13.08 3.94
CA SER A 117 -22.26 -12.89 4.90
C SER A 117 -22.05 -11.61 5.67
N TRP A 118 -23.16 -10.95 5.99
CA TRP A 118 -23.20 -9.62 6.55
C TRP A 118 -24.21 -9.59 7.70
N SER A 119 -23.80 -9.08 8.87
CA SER A 119 -24.65 -8.90 10.04
C SER A 119 -24.34 -7.57 10.72
N ARG A 120 -25.28 -6.60 10.58
CA ARG A 120 -25.10 -5.21 11.03
C ARG A 120 -23.78 -4.62 10.55
N ASP A 121 -22.82 -4.46 11.47
CA ASP A 121 -21.52 -3.81 11.26
C ASP A 121 -20.37 -4.84 11.17
N ARG A 122 -20.70 -6.11 10.94
CA ARG A 122 -19.71 -7.18 10.75
C ARG A 122 -20.02 -8.00 9.52
N GLY A 123 -18.98 -8.54 8.91
CA GLY A 123 -19.06 -9.50 7.82
C GLY A 123 -18.16 -10.69 8.02
N SER A 124 -18.42 -11.71 7.23
CA SER A 124 -17.53 -12.83 7.05
C SER A 124 -17.42 -13.12 5.56
N LEU A 125 -16.20 -13.03 5.05
CA LEU A 125 -15.82 -13.42 3.69
C LEU A 125 -15.14 -14.78 3.73
N HIS A 126 -15.70 -15.78 3.08
CA HIS A 126 -15.07 -17.08 2.87
C HIS A 126 -14.65 -17.21 1.42
N VAL A 127 -13.42 -17.68 1.16
CA VAL A 127 -12.87 -17.85 -0.19
C VAL A 127 -12.47 -19.30 -0.37
N ASP A 128 -13.08 -19.99 -1.33
CA ASP A 128 -12.97 -21.45 -1.46
C ASP A 128 -11.90 -21.90 -2.45
N GLY A 129 -11.70 -21.17 -3.55
CA GLY A 129 -10.86 -21.65 -4.67
C GLY A 129 -11.67 -22.29 -5.78
N ALA A 130 -11.04 -23.11 -6.62
CA ALA A 130 -11.73 -23.98 -7.56
C ALA A 130 -12.25 -25.24 -6.84
N PRO A 131 -13.34 -25.89 -7.30
CA PRO A 131 -13.93 -27.04 -6.61
C PRO A 131 -12.97 -28.22 -6.38
N GLN A 132 -12.02 -28.40 -7.28
CA GLN A 132 -10.99 -29.44 -7.22
C GLN A 132 -9.62 -28.92 -6.78
N ASP A 133 -9.47 -27.61 -6.61
CA ASP A 133 -8.20 -26.96 -6.30
C ASP A 133 -8.42 -25.74 -5.39
N PRO A 134 -8.38 -25.94 -4.06
CA PRO A 134 -8.75 -24.91 -3.11
C PRO A 134 -7.67 -23.85 -2.93
N VAL A 135 -8.01 -22.80 -2.20
CA VAL A 135 -7.02 -21.81 -1.71
C VAL A 135 -5.90 -22.51 -0.92
N VAL A 136 -4.66 -22.33 -1.35
CA VAL A 136 -3.48 -22.95 -0.72
C VAL A 136 -3.00 -22.19 0.52
N SER A 137 -3.33 -20.90 0.63
CA SER A 137 -3.00 -20.07 1.80
C SER A 137 -4.04 -18.97 1.99
N GLY A 138 -4.42 -18.71 3.23
CA GLY A 138 -5.49 -17.74 3.55
C GLY A 138 -6.90 -18.26 3.30
N ALA A 139 -7.07 -19.59 3.22
CA ALA A 139 -8.37 -20.23 3.22
C ALA A 139 -9.07 -20.02 4.56
N GLY A 140 -10.41 -19.94 4.56
CA GLY A 140 -11.19 -19.75 5.77
C GLY A 140 -11.98 -18.44 5.78
N PRO A 141 -12.85 -18.25 6.81
CA PRO A 141 -13.61 -17.03 6.97
C PRO A 141 -12.70 -15.89 7.44
N HIS A 142 -12.81 -14.76 6.76
CA HIS A 142 -12.17 -13.49 7.10
C HIS A 142 -13.22 -12.55 7.66
N GLU A 143 -13.01 -12.08 8.88
CA GLU A 143 -13.91 -11.10 9.50
C GLU A 143 -13.76 -9.73 8.83
N LEU A 144 -14.89 -9.08 8.61
CA LEU A 144 -14.99 -7.72 8.09
C LEU A 144 -15.68 -6.86 9.16
N SER A 145 -15.18 -5.65 9.36
CA SER A 145 -15.68 -4.66 10.33
C SER A 145 -16.26 -3.39 9.68
N CYS A 146 -16.43 -3.42 8.36
CA CYS A 146 -17.48 -2.65 7.70
C CYS A 146 -18.88 -3.20 8.12
#